data_AF-A0A5J4RC25-F1
#
_entry.id   AF-A0A5J4RC25-F1
#
_cell.length_a   1.000
_cell.length_b   1.000
_cell.length_c   1.000
_cell.angle_alpha   90.00
_cell.angle_beta   90.00
_cell.angle_gamma   90.00
#
_symmetry.space_group_name_H-M   'P 1'
#
loop_
_entity.id
_entity.type
_entity.pdbx_description
1 polymer ?
#
loop_
_entity_poly.entity_id
_entity_poly.type
_entity_poly.pdbx_seq_one_letter_code
_entity_poly.pdbx_strand_id
1 'polypeptide(L)' 'MFDLTTRDIQFLSGVGPQRAAILNKELNIYSLHDLLYYFPYKYIDRSRI' A
#
# COMPACT_ATOMS: atom_id res chain seq x y z
N MET A 1 8.84 -14.10 -14.30
CA MET A 1 7.63 -13.25 -14.37
C MET A 1 7.37 -12.76 -12.95
N PHE A 2 7.39 -11.45 -12.70
CA PHE A 2 7.10 -10.91 -11.37
C PHE A 2 5.57 -10.92 -11.20
N ASP A 3 5.04 -11.73 -10.28
CA ASP A 3 3.60 -11.78 -10.03
C ASP A 3 3.22 -10.66 -9.05
N LEU A 4 2.67 -9.58 -9.58
CA LEU A 4 2.25 -8.40 -8.84
C LEU A 4 0.87 -8.57 -8.20
N THR A 5 0.10 -9.55 -8.66
CA THR A 5 -1.30 -9.76 -8.24
C THR A 5 -1.43 -10.64 -7.01
N THR A 6 -0.50 -11.57 -6.79
CA THR A 6 -0.61 -12.55 -5.68
C THR A 6 0.27 -12.23 -4.47
N ARG A 7 1.18 -11.25 -4.59
CA ARG A 7 2.12 -10.95 -3.52
C ARG A 7 1.44 -10.18 -2.39
N ASP A 8 1.41 -10.78 -1.20
CA ASP A 8 0.91 -10.10 0.01
C ASP A 8 1.71 -8.83 0.32
N ILE A 9 0.98 -7.82 0.79
CA ILE A 9 1.50 -6.51 1.19
C ILE A 9 2.57 -6.60 2.30
N GLN A 10 2.50 -7.61 3.17
CA GLN A 10 3.44 -7.82 4.29
C GLN A 10 4.88 -8.15 3.86
N PHE A 11 5.07 -8.62 2.62
CA PHE A 11 6.40 -8.92 2.08
C PHE A 11 7.03 -7.71 1.37
N LEU A 12 6.38 -6.54 1.42
CA LEU A 12 6.97 -5.28 0.99
C LEU A 12 7.91 -4.77 2.09
N SER A 13 9.10 -4.32 1.70
CA SER A 13 10.05 -3.70 2.61
C SER A 13 9.41 -2.49 3.31
N GLY A 14 9.41 -2.48 4.64
CA GLY A 14 8.80 -1.41 5.43
C GLY A 14 7.31 -1.60 5.76
N VAL A 15 6.67 -2.67 5.29
CA VAL A 15 5.32 -3.09 5.70
C VAL A 15 5.44 -4.32 6.60
N GLY A 16 5.68 -4.09 7.89
CA GLY A 16 5.63 -5.15 8.90
C GLY A 16 4.19 -5.61 9.17
N PRO A 17 4.00 -6.68 9.97
CA PRO A 17 2.68 -7.27 10.24
C PRO A 17 1.69 -6.27 10.85
N GLN A 18 2.17 -5.34 11.69
CA GLN A 18 1.34 -4.29 12.27
C GLN A 18 0.81 -3.31 11.21
N ARG A 19 1.66 -2.89 10.26
CA ARG A 19 1.25 -1.99 9.17
C ARG A 19 0.32 -2.70 8.18
N ALA A 20 0.62 -3.96 7.86
CA ALA A 20 -0.26 -4.80 7.04
C ALA A 20 -1.67 -4.91 7.65
N ALA A 21 -1.78 -5.12 8.96
CA ALA A 21 -3.08 -5.18 9.63
C ALA A 21 -3.89 -3.88 9.52
N ILE A 22 -3.24 -2.71 9.61
CA ILE A 22 -3.89 -1.40 9.44
C ILE A 22 -4.33 -1.22 7.99
N LEU A 23 -3.46 -1.47 7.02
CA LEU A 23 -3.76 -1.37 5.58
C LEU A 23 -4.93 -2.29 5.18
N ASN A 24 -4.94 -3.52 5.68
CA ASN A 24 -6.01 -4.48 5.45
C ASN A 24 -7.34 -3.98 6.04
N LYS A 25 -7.31 -3.47 7.28
CA LYS A 25 -8.53 -3.09 8.02
C LYS A 25 -9.14 -1.77 7.54
N GLU A 26 -8.31 -0.79 7.25
CA GLU A 26 -8.78 0.57 6.94
C GLU A 26 -8.96 0.80 5.44
N LEU A 27 -8.07 0.23 4.61
CA LEU A 27 -8.00 0.51 3.18
C LEU A 27 -8.34 -0.69 2.30
N ASN A 28 -8.58 -1.88 2.89
CA ASN A 28 -8.79 -3.15 2.18
C ASN A 28 -7.68 -3.49 1.18
N ILE A 29 -6.44 -3.13 1.49
CA ILE A 29 -5.26 -3.38 0.64
C ILE A 29 -4.56 -4.65 1.12
N TYR A 30 -4.66 -5.74 0.35
CA TYR A 30 -4.07 -7.04 0.74
C TYR A 30 -2.86 -7.40 -0.13
N SER A 31 -2.89 -6.99 -1.40
CA SER A 31 -1.87 -7.31 -2.39
C SER A 31 -1.08 -6.07 -2.84
N LEU A 32 0.06 -6.32 -3.48
CA LEU A 32 0.82 -5.27 -4.15
C LEU A 32 -0.01 -4.56 -5.24
N HIS A 33 -0.87 -5.30 -5.94
CA HIS A 33 -1.79 -4.75 -6.93
C HIS A 33 -2.72 -3.71 -6.29
N ASP A 34 -3.36 -4.04 -5.17
CA ASP A 34 -4.27 -3.12 -4.48
C ASP A 34 -3.56 -1.82 -4.10
N LEU A 35 -2.31 -1.91 -3.63
CA LEU A 35 -1.53 -0.73 -3.27
C LEU A 35 -1.19 0.15 -4.48
N LEU A 36 -0.84 -0.47 -5.62
CA LEU A 36 -0.50 0.26 -6.86
C LEU A 36 -1.71 1.00 -7.43
N TYR A 37 -2.91 0.45 -7.28
CA TYR A 37 -4.16 1.05 -7.76
C TYR A 37 -4.90 1.87 -6.69
N TYR A 38 -4.35 2.00 -5.48
CA TYR A 38 -4.88 2.86 -4.45
C TYR A 38 -4.31 4.28 -4.57
N PHE A 39 -5.10 5.18 -5.18
CA PHE A 39 -4.67 6.56 -5.42
C PHE A 39 -5.04 7.49 -4.23
N PRO A 40 -4.18 8.47 -3.90
CA PRO A 40 -4.50 9.46 -2.89
C PRO A 40 -5.68 10.33 -3.33
N TYR A 41 -6.60 10.62 -2.40
CA TYR A 41 -7.77 11.47 -2.69
C TYR A 41 -7.38 12.92 -3.02
N LYS A 42 -6.25 13.39 -2.47
CA LYS A 42 -5.75 14.75 -2.65
C LYS A 42 -4.24 14.77 -2.54
N TYR A 43 -3.60 15.51 -3.45
CA TYR A 43 -2.20 15.88 -3.35
C TYR A 43 -2.07 17.22 -2.60
N ILE A 44 -1.15 17.30 -1.64
CA ILE A 44 -0.81 18.52 -0.91
C ILE A 44 0.61 18.89 -1.30
N ASP A 45 0.78 19.95 -2.08
CA ASP A 45 2.09 20.48 -2.43
C ASP A 45 2.74 21.14 -1.21
N ARG A 46 3.97 20.74 -0.91
CA ARG A 46 4.79 21.26 0.21
C ARG A 46 6.07 21.95 -0.26
N SER A 47 6.17 22.29 -1.55
CA SER A 47 7.38 22.86 -2.18
C SER A 47 7.84 24.21 -1.63
N ARG A 48 7.00 24.93 -0.88
CA ARG A 48 7.27 26.30 -0.39
C ARG A 48 7.29 26.44 1.14
N ILE A 49 7.45 25.33 1.87
CA ILE A 49 7.72 25.36 3.32
C ILE A 49 9.21 25.60 3.54
#